data_AF-A0A9L0S941-F1
#
_entry.id   AF-A0A9L0S941-F1
#
_cell.length_a   1.000
_cell.length_b   1.000
_cell.length_c   1.000
_cell.angle_alpha   90.00
_cell.angle_beta   90.00
_cell.angle_gamma   90.00
#
_symmetry.space_group_name_H-M   'P 1'
#
loop_
_entity.id
_entity.type
_entity.pdbx_description
1 polymer ?
#
loop_
_entity_poly.entity_id
_entity_poly.type
_entity_poly.pdbx_seq_one_letter_code
_entity_poly.pdbx_strand_id
1 'polypeptide(L)'
;MTCKTKNTDHLTYRKSLLTTALDQRYFRACSDHLPVGRLCGVGWIQSGCFKARKILRELKHQKRCEEAVTTIAAYWHGTQARRELKRLKEEARRKHAVAVIWAYWLGLKVRREYRKFFRANAGKKIYEFTLQRIVQKYFLEMKNKMPSLSPIDKNWPSRPYLFLDSTHKELKRIFHLWRCKKYRDQFTDQQKLIYEEKLEASELFKDKKALYPSSVGQPFQGAYLEINKNPKYKKLKDAIEEKIIIAEVVNKINRANGKSTSRIFLLTNNNLLLADQKSGQIKSEVPLVDVTKVSMSSQNDGFFAVHLKEGSEAASKGDFLFSSDHLIEMATKLYRTTLSQTKQKLNIEISDEFLVQFRQDKVCVKFIQGNQKNGSVPTCKRKNNRLLEVAVP
;
A
#
# COMPACT_ATOMS: atom_id res chain seq x y z
N MET A 1 -24.60 63.65 2.17
CA MET A 1 -23.83 63.83 3.43
C MET A 1 -23.89 65.30 3.85
N THR A 2 -24.76 65.57 4.82
CA THR A 2 -24.64 66.56 5.91
C THR A 2 -23.79 67.81 5.67
N CYS A 3 -24.44 68.91 5.31
CA CYS A 3 -23.87 70.26 5.37
C CYS A 3 -23.94 70.79 6.82
N LYS A 4 -23.00 70.32 7.67
CA LYS A 4 -22.62 70.99 8.92
C LYS A 4 -21.68 72.15 8.59
N THR A 5 -22.20 73.30 8.17
CA THR A 5 -21.35 74.52 8.02
C THR A 5 -22.07 75.84 8.29
N LYS A 6 -23.33 75.84 8.76
CA LYS A 6 -24.02 77.10 9.08
C LYS A 6 -23.63 77.76 10.41
N ASN A 7 -22.89 77.07 11.28
CA ASN A 7 -22.56 77.64 12.61
C ASN A 7 -21.22 78.39 12.66
N THR A 8 -20.36 78.23 11.64
CA THR A 8 -19.03 78.85 11.60
C THR A 8 -19.05 80.33 11.23
N ASP A 9 -20.01 80.75 10.39
CA ASP A 9 -20.14 82.14 9.94
C ASP A 9 -20.73 83.05 11.03
N HIS A 10 -21.70 82.53 11.80
CA HIS A 10 -22.27 83.28 12.92
C HIS A 10 -21.26 83.45 14.06
N LEU A 11 -20.43 82.43 14.33
CA LEU A 11 -19.34 82.49 15.31
C LEU A 11 -18.22 83.45 14.88
N THR A 12 -17.87 83.48 13.59
CA THR A 12 -16.86 84.44 13.07
C THR A 12 -17.39 85.87 13.09
N TYR A 13 -18.67 86.09 12.79
CA TYR A 13 -19.29 87.42 12.90
C TYR A 13 -19.37 87.90 14.36
N ARG A 14 -19.82 87.05 15.30
CA ARG A 14 -19.86 87.37 16.74
C ARG A 14 -18.47 87.60 17.33
N LYS A 15 -17.48 86.80 16.94
CA LYS A 15 -16.06 87.04 17.31
C LYS A 15 -15.59 88.39 16.80
N SER A 16 -15.95 88.78 15.57
CA SER A 16 -15.58 90.09 15.01
C SER A 16 -16.22 91.26 15.77
N LEU A 17 -17.49 91.13 16.18
CA LEU A 17 -18.19 92.14 16.98
C LEU A 17 -17.62 92.24 18.40
N LEU A 18 -17.31 91.11 19.05
CA LEU A 18 -16.67 91.09 20.36
C LEU A 18 -15.27 91.70 20.33
N THR A 19 -14.46 91.41 19.30
CA THR A 19 -13.15 92.06 19.13
C THR A 19 -13.29 93.56 18.87
N THR A 20 -14.30 93.99 18.10
CA THR A 20 -14.51 95.41 17.82
C THR A 20 -15.00 96.15 19.09
N ALA A 21 -15.83 95.51 19.91
CA ALA A 21 -16.30 96.04 21.18
C ALA A 21 -15.20 96.05 22.26
N LEU A 22 -14.31 95.05 22.28
CA LEU A 22 -13.11 95.05 23.11
C LEU A 22 -12.14 96.15 22.68
N ASP A 23 -11.91 96.33 21.37
CA ASP A 23 -11.13 97.46 20.83
C ASP A 23 -11.72 98.80 21.28
N GLN A 24 -13.04 98.99 21.20
CA GLN A 24 -13.69 100.22 21.66
C GLN A 24 -13.62 100.43 23.18
N ARG A 25 -13.71 99.36 23.99
CA ARG A 25 -13.57 99.47 25.45
C ARG A 25 -12.12 99.74 25.87
N TYR A 26 -11.16 99.10 25.23
CA TYR A 26 -9.73 99.37 25.43
C TYR A 26 -9.39 100.80 25.02
N PHE A 27 -10.03 101.31 23.96
CA PHE A 27 -9.92 102.69 23.51
C PHE A 27 -10.44 103.69 24.54
N ARG A 28 -11.61 103.45 25.16
CA ARG A 28 -12.11 104.31 26.26
C ARG A 28 -11.18 104.26 27.48
N ALA A 29 -10.75 103.07 27.90
CA ALA A 29 -9.85 102.91 29.04
C ALA A 29 -8.45 103.51 28.82
N CYS A 30 -7.92 103.47 27.59
CA CYS A 30 -6.64 104.10 27.26
C CYS A 30 -6.76 105.61 27.00
N SER A 31 -7.93 106.12 26.62
CA SER A 31 -8.15 107.55 26.37
C SER A 31 -8.12 108.36 27.67
N ASP A 32 -8.50 107.75 28.80
CA ASP A 32 -8.64 108.49 30.06
C ASP A 32 -7.32 108.77 30.77
N HIS A 33 -6.18 108.11 30.43
CA HIS A 33 -4.92 108.21 31.21
C HIS A 33 -3.59 108.10 30.41
N LEU A 34 -3.53 108.43 29.12
CA LEU A 34 -2.28 108.33 28.33
C LEU A 34 -1.89 109.61 27.56
N PRO A 35 -0.60 109.98 27.52
CA PRO A 35 -0.11 111.19 26.87
C PRO A 35 -0.28 111.15 25.35
N VAL A 36 -0.44 112.35 24.77
CA VAL A 36 -0.82 112.67 23.36
C VAL A 36 -0.05 111.87 22.29
N GLY A 37 1.20 111.45 22.53
CA GLY A 37 1.99 110.65 21.58
C GLY A 37 1.49 109.22 21.32
N ARG A 38 0.75 108.60 22.25
CA ARG A 38 0.24 107.22 22.09
C ARG A 38 -1.10 107.17 21.33
N LEU A 39 -1.91 108.24 21.39
CA LEU A 39 -3.19 108.36 20.68
C LEU A 39 -3.02 108.47 19.15
N CYS A 40 -1.98 109.17 18.68
CA CYS A 40 -1.62 109.19 17.24
C CYS A 40 -1.20 107.79 16.73
N GLY A 41 -0.45 107.02 17.51
CA GLY A 41 -0.04 105.66 17.14
C GLY A 41 -1.21 104.70 16.96
N VAL A 42 -2.21 104.75 17.85
CA VAL A 42 -3.42 103.90 17.77
C VAL A 42 -4.27 104.26 16.54
N GLY A 43 -4.42 105.54 16.22
CA GLY A 43 -5.13 105.99 15.00
C GLY A 43 -4.45 105.55 13.70
N TRP A 44 -3.11 105.59 13.63
CA TRP A 44 -2.35 105.09 12.49
C TRP A 44 -2.45 103.57 12.33
N ILE A 45 -2.40 102.81 13.44
CA ILE A 45 -2.56 101.34 13.44
C ILE A 45 -3.97 100.95 12.96
N GLN A 46 -5.01 101.66 13.40
CA GLN A 46 -6.39 101.36 13.04
C GLN A 46 -6.69 101.66 11.55
N SER A 47 -6.14 102.76 11.01
CA SER A 47 -6.19 103.07 9.58
C SER A 47 -5.44 102.03 8.74
N GLY A 48 -4.25 101.60 9.19
CA GLY A 48 -3.49 100.50 8.58
C GLY A 48 -4.25 99.17 8.59
N CYS A 49 -4.89 98.82 9.71
CA CYS A 49 -5.73 97.63 9.84
C CYS A 49 -6.96 97.67 8.92
N PHE A 50 -7.61 98.83 8.79
CA PHE A 50 -8.74 98.98 7.87
C PHE A 50 -8.30 98.81 6.41
N LYS A 51 -7.17 99.42 6.03
CA LYS A 51 -6.57 99.28 4.69
C LYS A 51 -6.20 97.82 4.41
N ALA A 52 -5.60 97.11 5.37
CA ALA A 52 -5.31 95.68 5.27
C ALA A 52 -6.58 94.81 5.13
N ARG A 53 -7.65 95.10 5.89
CA ARG A 53 -8.95 94.39 5.77
C ARG A 53 -9.64 94.66 4.43
N LYS A 54 -9.44 95.83 3.83
CA LYS A 54 -9.95 96.16 2.49
C LYS A 54 -9.21 95.35 1.43
N ILE A 55 -7.88 95.35 1.45
CA ILE A 55 -7.03 94.56 0.54
C ILE A 55 -7.33 93.06 0.68
N LEU A 56 -7.48 92.54 1.91
CA LEU A 56 -7.83 91.13 2.13
C LEU A 56 -9.21 90.76 1.56
N ARG A 57 -10.18 91.68 1.59
CA ARG A 57 -11.50 91.46 0.99
C ARG A 57 -11.42 91.41 -0.54
N GLU A 58 -10.64 92.29 -1.14
CA GLU A 58 -10.38 92.31 -2.58
C GLU A 58 -9.65 91.03 -3.04
N LEU A 59 -8.59 90.61 -2.34
CA LEU A 59 -7.89 89.36 -2.62
C LEU A 59 -8.79 88.12 -2.45
N LYS A 60 -9.65 88.08 -1.42
CA LYS A 60 -10.65 87.00 -1.26
C LYS A 60 -11.74 87.00 -2.34
N HIS A 61 -12.02 88.15 -2.94
CA HIS A 61 -12.95 88.25 -4.07
C HIS A 61 -12.28 87.75 -5.34
N GLN A 62 -11.06 88.20 -5.64
CA GLN A 62 -10.25 87.73 -6.77
C GLN A 62 -10.06 86.21 -6.72
N LYS A 63 -9.69 85.65 -5.56
CA LYS A 63 -9.55 84.20 -5.39
C LYS A 63 -10.86 83.44 -5.68
N ARG A 64 -12.01 83.98 -5.25
CA ARG A 64 -13.33 83.38 -5.54
C ARG A 64 -13.68 83.44 -7.04
N CYS A 65 -13.31 84.52 -7.73
CA CYS A 65 -13.46 84.63 -9.18
C CYS A 65 -12.55 83.62 -9.90
N GLU A 66 -11.29 83.48 -9.49
CA GLU A 66 -10.35 82.49 -10.04
C GLU A 66 -10.83 81.05 -9.80
N GLU A 67 -11.31 80.73 -8.60
CA GLU A 67 -11.93 79.43 -8.26
C GLU A 67 -13.20 79.16 -9.08
N ALA A 68 -14.04 80.17 -9.31
CA ALA A 68 -15.23 80.03 -10.16
C ALA A 68 -14.85 79.78 -11.63
N VAL A 69 -13.89 80.53 -12.17
CA VAL A 69 -13.42 80.37 -13.56
C VAL A 69 -12.77 79.01 -13.76
N THR A 70 -11.93 78.56 -12.84
CA THR A 70 -11.30 77.22 -12.89
C THR A 70 -12.33 76.11 -12.77
N THR A 71 -13.36 76.26 -11.93
CA THR A 71 -14.46 75.30 -11.81
C THR A 71 -15.27 75.20 -13.12
N ILE A 72 -15.60 76.34 -13.72
CA ILE A 72 -16.33 76.38 -15.00
C ILE A 72 -15.48 75.76 -16.12
N ALA A 73 -14.19 76.09 -16.20
CA ALA A 73 -13.28 75.52 -17.17
C ALA A 73 -13.14 74.00 -17.01
N ALA A 74 -12.97 73.51 -15.77
CA ALA A 74 -12.91 72.08 -15.47
C ALA A 74 -14.21 71.35 -15.89
N TYR A 75 -15.38 71.97 -15.64
CA TYR A 75 -16.66 71.40 -16.05
C TYR A 75 -16.82 71.35 -17.58
N TRP A 76 -16.36 72.39 -18.28
CA TRP A 76 -16.37 72.45 -19.74
C TRP A 76 -15.44 71.40 -20.36
N HIS A 77 -14.19 71.31 -19.90
CA HIS A 77 -13.25 70.28 -20.35
C HIS A 77 -13.77 68.87 -20.06
N GLY A 78 -14.38 68.65 -18.89
CA GLY A 78 -15.05 67.39 -18.57
C GLY A 78 -16.22 67.07 -19.51
N THR A 79 -16.98 68.08 -19.94
CA THR A 79 -18.08 67.91 -20.89
C THR A 79 -17.57 67.57 -22.30
N GLN A 80 -16.49 68.21 -22.74
CA GLN A 80 -15.81 67.88 -23.99
C GLN A 80 -15.27 66.44 -23.99
N ALA A 81 -14.58 66.03 -22.93
CA ALA A 81 -14.07 64.65 -22.79
C ALA A 81 -15.19 63.60 -22.78
N ARG A 82 -16.32 63.88 -22.12
CA ARG A 82 -17.50 62.98 -22.13
C ARG A 82 -18.11 62.84 -23.53
N ARG A 83 -18.18 63.92 -24.31
CA ARG A 83 -18.67 63.89 -25.71
C ARG A 83 -17.74 63.04 -26.58
N GLU A 84 -16.43 63.25 -26.47
CA GLU A 84 -15.45 62.48 -27.23
C GLU A 84 -15.49 61.00 -26.86
N LEU A 85 -15.55 60.67 -25.56
CA LEU A 85 -15.70 59.28 -25.10
C LEU A 85 -16.98 58.63 -25.64
N LYS A 86 -18.09 59.36 -25.72
CA LYS A 86 -19.33 58.86 -26.30
C LYS A 86 -19.15 58.53 -27.78
N ARG A 87 -18.47 59.41 -28.55
CA ARG A 87 -18.15 59.18 -29.97
C ARG A 87 -17.29 57.93 -30.14
N LEU A 88 -16.21 57.79 -29.38
CA LEU A 88 -15.32 56.63 -29.43
C LEU A 88 -16.04 55.32 -29.07
N LYS A 89 -16.92 55.35 -28.07
CA LYS A 89 -17.76 54.17 -27.72
C LYS A 89 -18.75 53.80 -28.82
N GLU A 90 -19.31 54.78 -29.53
CA GLU A 90 -20.18 54.53 -30.69
C GLU A 90 -19.40 53.92 -31.86
N GLU A 91 -18.22 54.46 -32.18
CA GLU A 91 -17.34 53.91 -33.20
C GLU A 91 -16.90 52.48 -32.88
N ALA A 92 -16.52 52.21 -31.63
CA ALA A 92 -16.16 50.86 -31.17
C ALA A 92 -17.33 49.87 -31.29
N ARG A 93 -18.55 50.29 -30.91
CA ARG A 93 -19.77 49.47 -31.09
C ARG A 93 -20.06 49.19 -32.56
N ARG A 94 -19.90 50.17 -33.44
CA ARG A 94 -20.07 49.99 -34.89
C ARG A 94 -19.03 49.01 -35.45
N LYS A 95 -17.76 49.17 -35.10
CA LYS A 95 -16.68 48.25 -35.51
C LYS A 95 -16.94 46.83 -35.01
N HIS A 96 -17.36 46.68 -33.75
CA HIS A 96 -17.73 45.39 -33.19
C HIS A 96 -18.92 44.75 -33.92
N ALA A 97 -19.97 45.52 -34.18
CA ALA A 97 -21.14 45.04 -34.92
C ALA A 97 -20.76 44.56 -36.33
N VAL A 98 -19.93 45.31 -37.06
CA VAL A 98 -19.42 44.91 -38.38
C VAL A 98 -18.62 43.61 -38.28
N ALA A 99 -17.74 43.47 -37.30
CA ALA A 99 -16.95 42.26 -37.10
C ALA A 99 -17.84 41.02 -36.82
N VAL A 100 -18.87 41.17 -35.99
CA VAL A 100 -19.81 40.09 -35.68
C VAL A 100 -20.63 39.68 -36.90
N ILE A 101 -21.18 40.67 -37.63
CA ILE A 101 -21.95 40.42 -38.86
C ILE A 101 -21.07 39.72 -39.90
N TRP A 102 -19.84 40.21 -40.09
CA TRP A 102 -18.88 39.63 -41.03
C TRP A 102 -18.51 38.19 -40.66
N ALA A 103 -18.21 37.91 -39.39
CA ALA A 103 -17.91 36.56 -38.91
C ALA A 103 -19.08 35.60 -39.14
N TYR A 104 -20.31 36.06 -38.88
CA TYR A 104 -21.52 35.27 -39.11
C TYR A 104 -21.72 34.96 -40.60
N TRP A 105 -21.58 35.98 -41.45
CA TRP A 105 -21.69 35.85 -42.91
C TRP A 105 -20.63 34.90 -43.47
N LEU A 106 -19.36 35.06 -43.05
CA LEU A 106 -18.28 34.18 -43.47
C LEU A 106 -18.54 32.73 -43.07
N GLY A 107 -18.99 32.50 -41.82
CA GLY A 107 -19.38 31.18 -41.35
C GLY A 107 -20.57 30.60 -42.12
N LEU A 108 -21.56 31.43 -42.50
CA LEU A 108 -22.68 31.01 -43.33
C LEU A 108 -22.23 30.62 -44.75
N LYS A 109 -21.34 31.41 -45.37
CA LYS A 109 -20.77 31.13 -46.69
C LYS A 109 -20.07 29.78 -46.71
N VAL A 110 -19.15 29.54 -45.76
CA VAL A 110 -18.46 28.26 -45.59
C VAL A 110 -19.47 27.12 -45.37
N ARG A 111 -20.44 27.29 -44.47
CA ARG A 111 -21.47 26.26 -44.25
C ARG A 111 -22.26 25.94 -45.52
N ARG A 112 -22.59 26.93 -46.36
CA ARG A 112 -23.28 26.71 -47.65
C ARG A 112 -22.40 25.97 -48.65
N GLU A 113 -21.15 26.39 -48.81
CA GLU A 113 -20.19 25.77 -49.73
C GLU A 113 -19.92 24.30 -49.39
N TYR A 114 -19.77 24.00 -48.09
CA TYR A 114 -19.41 22.66 -47.62
C TYR A 114 -20.61 21.76 -47.27
N ARG A 115 -21.85 22.28 -47.23
CA ARG A 115 -23.08 21.50 -46.94
C ARG A 115 -23.24 20.29 -47.85
N LYS A 116 -22.80 20.40 -49.11
CA LYS A 116 -22.84 19.31 -50.11
C LYS A 116 -21.92 18.13 -49.76
N PHE A 117 -20.84 18.38 -49.02
CA PHE A 117 -19.88 17.35 -48.61
C PHE A 117 -20.24 16.70 -47.28
N PHE A 118 -20.82 17.46 -46.35
CA PHE A 118 -21.20 16.99 -45.02
C PHE A 118 -22.70 16.77 -44.93
N ARG A 119 -23.15 15.55 -45.28
CA ARG A 119 -24.52 15.10 -45.00
C ARG A 119 -24.81 15.26 -43.49
N ALA A 120 -26.04 15.60 -43.11
CA ALA A 120 -26.42 15.87 -41.71
C ALA A 120 -25.98 14.77 -40.71
N ASN A 121 -25.88 13.51 -41.17
CA ASN A 121 -25.47 12.36 -40.35
C ASN A 121 -23.98 11.98 -40.46
N ALA A 122 -23.17 12.71 -41.24
CA ALA A 122 -21.77 12.36 -41.48
C ALA A 122 -20.94 12.40 -40.19
N GLY A 123 -21.13 13.42 -39.34
CA GLY A 123 -20.43 13.53 -38.05
C GLY A 123 -20.72 12.35 -37.12
N LYS A 124 -22.00 11.96 -36.99
CA LYS A 124 -22.40 10.79 -36.20
C LYS A 124 -21.75 9.50 -36.72
N LYS A 125 -21.78 9.28 -38.05
CA LYS A 125 -21.16 8.10 -38.68
C LYS A 125 -19.65 8.05 -38.44
N ILE A 126 -18.95 9.18 -38.57
CA ILE A 126 -17.50 9.25 -38.33
C ILE A 126 -17.20 8.98 -36.85
N TYR A 127 -17.99 9.53 -35.94
CA TYR A 127 -17.85 9.29 -34.50
C TYR A 127 -18.02 7.81 -34.14
N GLU A 128 -19.11 7.19 -34.60
CA GLU A 128 -19.38 5.76 -34.40
C GLU A 128 -18.27 4.88 -34.97
N PHE A 129 -17.82 5.17 -36.21
CA PHE A 129 -16.71 4.48 -36.84
C PHE A 129 -15.42 4.61 -36.01
N THR A 130 -15.11 5.82 -35.53
CA THR A 130 -13.89 6.08 -34.75
C THR A 130 -13.92 5.32 -33.43
N LEU A 131 -15.05 5.36 -32.70
CA LEU A 131 -15.22 4.58 -31.48
C LEU A 131 -15.05 3.08 -31.73
N GLN A 132 -15.70 2.56 -32.78
CA GLN A 132 -15.59 1.14 -33.15
C GLN A 132 -14.13 0.76 -33.43
N ARG A 133 -13.38 1.59 -34.16
CA ARG A 133 -11.96 1.35 -34.46
C ARG A 133 -11.07 1.43 -33.22
N ILE A 134 -11.32 2.37 -32.30
CA ILE A 134 -10.58 2.45 -31.03
C ILE A 134 -10.80 1.19 -30.18
N VAL A 135 -12.06 0.75 -30.04
CA VAL A 135 -12.41 -0.46 -29.29
C VAL A 135 -11.81 -1.70 -29.95
N GLN A 136 -11.88 -1.82 -31.28
CA GLN A 136 -11.26 -2.92 -32.03
C GLN A 136 -9.74 -2.96 -31.79
N LYS A 137 -9.06 -1.81 -31.95
CA LYS A 137 -7.62 -1.68 -31.71
C LYS A 137 -7.26 -2.08 -30.27
N TYR A 138 -8.03 -1.62 -29.29
CA TYR A 138 -7.85 -2.00 -27.89
C TYR A 138 -7.84 -3.52 -27.70
N PHE A 139 -8.85 -4.24 -28.19
CA PHE A 139 -8.92 -5.70 -28.02
C PHE A 139 -7.82 -6.46 -28.78
N LEU A 140 -7.45 -6.00 -29.98
CA LEU A 140 -6.37 -6.62 -30.77
C LEU A 140 -5.01 -6.44 -30.08
N GLU A 141 -4.72 -5.24 -29.57
CA GLU A 141 -3.48 -4.99 -28.82
C GLU A 141 -3.45 -5.77 -27.50
N MET A 142 -4.59 -5.86 -26.81
CA MET A 142 -4.72 -6.66 -25.59
C MET A 142 -4.39 -8.14 -25.84
N LYS A 143 -4.88 -8.72 -26.95
CA LYS A 143 -4.56 -10.10 -27.34
C LYS A 143 -3.06 -10.33 -27.49
N ASN A 144 -2.35 -9.37 -28.10
CA ASN A 144 -0.92 -9.49 -28.36
C ASN A 144 -0.05 -9.24 -27.11
N LYS A 145 -0.57 -8.49 -26.12
CA LYS A 145 0.13 -8.16 -24.87
C LYS A 145 -0.37 -8.98 -23.68
N MET A 146 -1.07 -10.10 -23.90
CA MET A 146 -1.61 -10.91 -22.80
C MET A 146 -0.49 -11.37 -21.84
N PRO A 147 -0.72 -11.32 -20.51
CA PRO A 147 0.26 -11.76 -19.53
C PRO A 147 0.36 -13.29 -19.48
N SER A 148 1.28 -13.80 -18.66
CA SER A 148 1.47 -15.24 -18.50
C SER A 148 0.20 -15.95 -18.05
N LEU A 149 0.06 -17.21 -18.50
CA LEU A 149 -0.99 -18.12 -18.03
C LEU A 149 -0.79 -18.54 -16.57
N SER A 150 0.40 -18.27 -15.99
CA SER A 150 0.69 -18.54 -14.59
C SER A 150 -0.25 -17.75 -13.66
N PRO A 151 -0.94 -18.41 -12.72
CA PRO A 151 -1.86 -17.74 -11.78
C PRO A 151 -1.20 -16.65 -10.93
N ILE A 152 0.09 -16.82 -10.60
CA ILE A 152 0.86 -15.92 -9.73
C ILE A 152 1.33 -14.64 -10.43
N ASP A 153 1.30 -14.59 -11.76
CA ASP A 153 1.78 -13.43 -12.51
C ASP A 153 0.85 -12.22 -12.30
N LYS A 154 1.39 -11.12 -11.81
CA LYS A 154 0.64 -9.88 -11.53
C LYS A 154 0.62 -8.91 -12.71
N ASN A 155 1.38 -9.21 -13.77
CA ASN A 155 1.49 -8.34 -14.92
C ASN A 155 0.15 -8.18 -15.65
N TRP A 156 -0.15 -6.95 -16.07
CA TRP A 156 -1.30 -6.62 -16.90
C TRP A 156 -0.95 -5.45 -17.81
N PRO A 157 -1.37 -5.44 -19.09
CA PRO A 157 -1.06 -4.35 -20.00
C PRO A 157 -1.47 -2.97 -19.47
N SER A 158 -0.70 -1.95 -19.84
CA SER A 158 -1.01 -0.57 -19.50
C SER A 158 -2.36 -0.14 -20.08
N ARG A 159 -3.16 0.58 -19.28
CA ARG A 159 -4.44 1.15 -19.69
C ARG A 159 -4.25 2.22 -20.79
N PRO A 160 -4.70 1.99 -22.04
CA PRO A 160 -4.45 2.93 -23.14
C PRO A 160 -5.54 3.99 -23.30
N TYR A 161 -6.80 3.74 -22.90
CA TYR A 161 -7.93 4.65 -23.09
C TYR A 161 -8.73 4.84 -21.79
N LEU A 162 -8.91 6.09 -21.37
CA LEU A 162 -9.57 6.42 -20.10
C LEU A 162 -11.06 6.03 -20.07
N PHE A 163 -11.76 6.18 -21.19
CA PHE A 163 -13.19 5.85 -21.30
C PHE A 163 -13.49 4.34 -21.21
N LEU A 164 -12.47 3.48 -21.31
CA LEU A 164 -12.57 2.02 -21.16
C LEU A 164 -12.07 1.52 -19.80
N ASP A 165 -11.87 2.40 -18.82
CA ASP A 165 -11.27 2.03 -17.52
C ASP A 165 -12.03 0.90 -16.80
N SER A 166 -13.36 0.99 -16.75
CA SER A 166 -14.21 -0.05 -16.15
C SER A 166 -14.05 -1.39 -16.88
N THR A 167 -14.13 -1.37 -18.22
CA THR A 167 -13.94 -2.56 -19.06
C THR A 167 -12.55 -3.16 -18.88
N HIS A 168 -11.50 -2.33 -18.79
CA HIS A 168 -10.12 -2.80 -18.61
C HIS A 168 -9.91 -3.51 -17.26
N LYS A 169 -10.53 -2.99 -16.18
CA LYS A 169 -10.53 -3.61 -14.86
C LYS A 169 -11.29 -4.94 -14.85
N GLU A 170 -12.48 -4.99 -15.45
CA GLU A 170 -13.26 -6.22 -15.51
C GLU A 170 -12.59 -7.29 -16.36
N LEU A 171 -11.98 -6.93 -17.49
CA LEU A 171 -11.21 -7.88 -18.31
C LEU A 171 -10.04 -8.47 -17.54
N LYS A 172 -9.31 -7.67 -16.74
CA LYS A 172 -8.24 -8.17 -15.86
C LYS A 172 -8.77 -9.21 -14.88
N ARG A 173 -9.91 -8.90 -14.25
CA ARG A 173 -10.57 -9.81 -13.29
C ARG A 173 -11.02 -11.11 -13.96
N ILE A 174 -11.73 -11.01 -15.10
CA ILE A 174 -12.22 -12.17 -15.86
C ILE A 174 -11.05 -13.04 -16.29
N PHE A 175 -9.98 -12.45 -16.85
CA PHE A 175 -8.80 -13.18 -17.28
C PHE A 175 -8.13 -13.90 -16.11
N HIS A 176 -7.96 -13.23 -14.97
CA HIS A 176 -7.37 -13.84 -13.77
C HIS A 176 -8.21 -15.02 -13.26
N LEU A 177 -9.53 -14.85 -13.14
CA LEU A 177 -10.42 -15.94 -12.70
C LEU A 177 -10.41 -17.11 -13.67
N TRP A 178 -10.47 -16.83 -14.97
CA TRP A 178 -10.43 -17.84 -16.03
C TRP A 178 -9.12 -18.61 -16.04
N ARG A 179 -7.95 -17.95 -15.98
CA ARG A 179 -6.66 -18.64 -15.97
C ARG A 179 -6.47 -19.47 -14.70
N CYS A 180 -6.94 -18.98 -13.56
CA CYS A 180 -6.91 -19.74 -12.30
C CYS A 180 -7.80 -20.98 -12.39
N LYS A 181 -9.01 -20.87 -12.96
CA LYS A 181 -9.86 -22.03 -13.23
C LYS A 181 -9.17 -23.00 -14.19
N LYS A 182 -8.66 -22.52 -15.31
CA LYS A 182 -7.94 -23.33 -16.30
C LYS A 182 -6.74 -24.07 -15.69
N TYR A 183 -6.00 -23.44 -14.78
CA TYR A 183 -4.90 -24.08 -14.06
C TYR A 183 -5.42 -25.17 -13.11
N ARG A 184 -6.46 -24.88 -12.30
CA ARG A 184 -7.05 -25.89 -11.39
C ARG A 184 -7.65 -27.09 -12.14
N ASP A 185 -8.27 -26.85 -13.29
CA ASP A 185 -8.92 -27.88 -14.10
C ASP A 185 -7.90 -28.84 -14.75
N GLN A 186 -6.60 -28.51 -14.78
CA GLN A 186 -5.55 -29.41 -15.27
C GLN A 186 -5.18 -30.52 -14.27
N PHE A 187 -5.52 -30.37 -13.00
CA PHE A 187 -5.08 -31.29 -11.96
C PHE A 187 -6.09 -32.39 -11.69
N THR A 188 -5.60 -33.63 -11.66
CA THR A 188 -6.35 -34.76 -11.13
C THR A 188 -6.47 -34.67 -9.62
N ASP A 189 -7.46 -35.32 -9.02
CA ASP A 189 -7.62 -35.32 -7.56
C ASP A 189 -6.42 -35.95 -6.84
N GLN A 190 -5.76 -36.93 -7.47
CA GLN A 190 -4.51 -37.49 -6.96
C GLN A 190 -3.38 -36.46 -6.92
N GLN A 191 -3.22 -35.64 -7.97
CA GLN A 191 -2.22 -34.57 -7.98
C GLN A 191 -2.52 -33.50 -6.92
N LYS A 192 -3.79 -33.15 -6.72
CA LYS A 192 -4.19 -32.21 -5.67
C LYS A 192 -3.77 -32.71 -4.29
N LEU A 193 -4.01 -33.98 -3.97
CA LEU A 193 -3.59 -34.59 -2.70
C LEU A 193 -2.07 -34.52 -2.49
N ILE A 194 -1.28 -34.75 -3.56
CA ILE A 194 0.18 -34.63 -3.52
C ILE A 194 0.60 -33.18 -3.26
N TYR A 195 -0.03 -32.21 -3.92
CA TYR A 195 0.30 -30.79 -3.70
C TYR A 195 -0.12 -30.29 -2.33
N GLU A 196 -1.26 -30.74 -1.81
CA GLU A 196 -1.68 -30.47 -0.43
C GLU A 196 -0.67 -31.04 0.57
N GLU A 197 -0.19 -32.26 0.35
CA GLU A 197 0.86 -32.86 1.18
C GLU A 197 2.15 -32.05 1.14
N LYS A 198 2.57 -31.62 -0.05
CA LYS A 198 3.77 -30.79 -0.25
C LYS A 198 3.60 -29.38 0.34
N LEU A 199 2.38 -28.84 0.33
CA LEU A 199 2.05 -27.57 0.96
C LEU A 199 2.22 -27.66 2.47
N GLU A 200 1.68 -28.72 3.08
CA GLU A 200 1.87 -28.96 4.51
C GLU A 200 3.36 -29.14 4.86
N ALA A 201 4.12 -29.89 4.04
CA ALA A 201 5.57 -29.98 4.21
C ALA A 201 6.27 -28.60 4.15
N SER A 202 5.82 -27.72 3.26
CA SER A 202 6.32 -26.33 3.17
C SER A 202 6.04 -25.55 4.45
N GLU A 203 4.83 -25.61 4.98
CA GLU A 203 4.46 -24.90 6.22
C GLU A 203 5.27 -25.40 7.44
N LEU A 204 5.56 -26.70 7.47
CA LEU A 204 6.33 -27.33 8.54
C LEU A 204 7.82 -27.01 8.47
N PHE A 205 8.45 -27.06 7.28
CA PHE A 205 9.91 -27.12 7.15
C PHE A 205 10.55 -25.95 6.40
N LYS A 206 9.80 -25.22 5.57
CA LYS A 206 10.36 -24.13 4.79
C LYS A 206 11.00 -23.07 5.70
N ASP A 207 12.22 -22.68 5.35
CA ASP A 207 13.03 -21.71 6.08
C ASP A 207 13.41 -22.12 7.52
N LYS A 208 13.07 -23.35 7.95
CA LYS A 208 13.40 -23.91 9.28
C LYS A 208 14.37 -25.08 9.22
N LYS A 209 14.35 -25.88 8.15
CA LYS A 209 15.20 -27.06 7.95
C LYS A 209 16.00 -26.94 6.66
N ALA A 210 17.33 -26.98 6.73
CA ALA A 210 18.22 -26.83 5.59
C ALA A 210 18.08 -27.94 4.53
N LEU A 211 17.61 -29.14 4.91
CA LEU A 211 17.31 -30.26 4.00
C LEU A 211 16.04 -30.02 3.13
N TYR A 212 15.16 -29.10 3.52
CA TYR A 212 13.86 -28.93 2.86
C TYR A 212 13.96 -28.56 1.37
N PRO A 213 14.78 -27.57 0.93
CA PRO A 213 14.85 -27.17 -0.48
C PRO A 213 15.18 -28.32 -1.44
N SER A 214 16.10 -29.22 -1.06
CA SER A 214 16.45 -30.40 -1.87
C SER A 214 15.33 -31.44 -1.94
N SER A 215 14.44 -31.48 -0.95
CA SER A 215 13.29 -32.41 -0.93
C SER A 215 12.12 -31.98 -1.82
N VAL A 216 12.05 -30.70 -2.23
CA VAL A 216 10.91 -30.16 -2.99
C VAL A 216 10.72 -30.90 -4.31
N GLY A 217 11.82 -31.15 -5.03
CA GLY A 217 11.81 -31.84 -6.33
C GLY A 217 11.60 -33.36 -6.26
N GLN A 218 11.67 -33.96 -5.06
CA GLN A 218 11.52 -35.39 -4.87
C GLN A 218 10.03 -35.77 -4.71
N PRO A 219 9.48 -36.72 -5.48
CA PRO A 219 8.10 -37.17 -5.31
C PRO A 219 7.89 -37.87 -3.96
N PHE A 220 6.75 -37.62 -3.29
CA PHE A 220 6.37 -38.37 -2.09
C PHE A 220 5.69 -39.68 -2.47
N GLN A 221 6.35 -40.81 -2.25
CA GLN A 221 5.85 -42.13 -2.63
C GLN A 221 5.29 -42.92 -1.43
N GLY A 222 5.95 -42.84 -0.27
CA GLY A 222 5.59 -43.48 0.98
C GLY A 222 5.98 -44.95 1.03
N ALA A 223 5.32 -45.77 0.22
CA ALA A 223 5.49 -47.22 0.24
C ALA A 223 6.67 -47.70 -0.64
N TYR A 224 7.88 -47.19 -0.37
CA TYR A 224 9.10 -47.48 -1.14
C TYR A 224 9.47 -48.97 -1.23
N LEU A 225 9.15 -49.76 -0.21
CA LEU A 225 9.44 -51.20 -0.17
C LEU A 225 8.44 -52.08 -0.91
N GLU A 226 7.33 -51.52 -1.38
CA GLU A 226 6.25 -52.23 -2.08
C GLU A 226 5.87 -53.57 -1.43
N ILE A 227 5.66 -53.55 -0.11
CA ILE A 227 5.44 -54.75 0.74
C ILE A 227 4.36 -55.69 0.18
N ASN A 228 3.33 -55.13 -0.46
CA ASN A 228 2.24 -55.90 -1.05
C ASN A 228 2.65 -56.77 -2.24
N LYS A 229 3.70 -56.35 -2.98
CA LYS A 229 4.21 -57.02 -4.19
C LYS A 229 5.41 -57.90 -3.90
N ASN A 230 6.28 -57.50 -2.97
CA ASN A 230 7.55 -58.17 -2.73
C ASN A 230 7.39 -59.42 -1.84
N PRO A 231 7.70 -60.64 -2.33
CA PRO A 231 7.56 -61.88 -1.56
C PRO A 231 8.38 -61.91 -0.27
N LYS A 232 9.50 -61.16 -0.21
CA LYS A 232 10.37 -61.07 0.97
C LYS A 232 9.61 -60.60 2.21
N TYR A 233 8.59 -59.76 2.03
CA TYR A 233 7.84 -59.15 3.12
C TYR A 233 6.48 -59.81 3.34
N LYS A 234 6.26 -61.03 2.82
CA LYS A 234 4.98 -61.75 2.97
C LYS A 234 4.55 -61.86 4.45
N LYS A 235 5.47 -62.18 5.36
CA LYS A 235 5.18 -62.23 6.80
C LYS A 235 4.70 -60.90 7.39
N LEU A 236 5.22 -59.77 6.89
CA LEU A 236 4.77 -58.44 7.30
C LEU A 236 3.42 -58.08 6.69
N LYS A 237 3.22 -58.44 5.42
CA LYS A 237 1.95 -58.27 4.73
C LYS A 237 0.83 -59.02 5.45
N ASP A 238 1.08 -60.27 5.84
CA ASP A 238 0.08 -61.11 6.51
C ASP A 238 -0.19 -60.62 7.95
N ALA A 239 0.75 -59.91 8.58
CA ALA A 239 0.60 -59.36 9.94
C ALA A 239 -0.06 -57.98 9.97
N ILE A 240 -0.14 -57.26 8.84
CA ILE A 240 -0.65 -55.89 8.77
C ILE A 240 -1.89 -55.89 7.90
N GLU A 241 -3.05 -55.85 8.55
CA GLU A 241 -4.35 -55.76 7.87
C GLU A 241 -4.64 -54.35 7.34
N GLU A 242 -4.04 -53.32 7.95
CA GLU A 242 -4.27 -51.93 7.60
C GLU A 242 -3.54 -51.46 6.33
N LYS A 243 -4.07 -50.40 5.72
CA LYS A 243 -3.40 -49.73 4.61
C LYS A 243 -2.07 -49.12 5.07
N ILE A 244 -0.98 -49.54 4.40
CA ILE A 244 0.36 -49.01 4.63
C ILE A 244 0.51 -47.66 3.91
N ILE A 245 0.86 -46.62 4.65
CA ILE A 245 1.10 -45.25 4.17
C ILE A 245 2.60 -45.05 3.86
N ILE A 246 3.46 -45.48 4.78
CA ILE A 246 4.92 -45.48 4.60
C ILE A 246 5.46 -46.89 4.80
N ALA A 247 6.39 -47.28 3.92
CA ALA A 247 7.21 -48.46 4.10
C ALA A 247 8.62 -48.20 3.58
N GLU A 248 9.56 -47.99 4.51
CA GLU A 248 10.92 -47.59 4.20
C GLU A 248 11.93 -48.27 5.13
N VAL A 249 13.17 -48.46 4.67
CA VAL A 249 14.28 -48.85 5.54
C VAL A 249 14.90 -47.61 6.16
N VAL A 250 14.84 -47.52 7.48
CA VAL A 250 15.45 -46.44 8.26
C VAL A 250 16.58 -46.96 9.13
N ASN A 251 17.51 -46.06 9.47
CA ASN A 251 18.58 -46.32 10.41
C ASN A 251 18.11 -45.96 11.82
N LYS A 252 17.70 -46.95 12.61
CA LYS A 252 17.36 -46.75 14.02
C LYS A 252 18.64 -46.61 14.83
N ILE A 253 18.75 -45.53 15.62
CA ILE A 253 19.89 -45.30 16.51
C ILE A 253 19.67 -46.06 17.82
N ASN A 254 20.64 -46.87 18.21
CA ASN A 254 20.57 -47.63 19.45
C ASN A 254 20.80 -46.73 20.66
N ARG A 255 19.86 -46.78 21.60
CA ARG A 255 19.85 -45.99 22.84
C ARG A 255 21.14 -46.16 23.67
N ALA A 256 21.71 -47.36 23.68
CA ALA A 256 22.88 -47.69 24.50
C ALA A 256 24.18 -47.06 23.98
N ASN A 257 24.44 -47.12 22.68
CA ASN A 257 25.77 -46.83 22.11
C ASN A 257 25.76 -45.82 20.94
N GLY A 258 24.59 -45.34 20.50
CA GLY A 258 24.46 -44.43 19.37
C GLY A 258 24.72 -45.06 17.99
N LYS A 259 24.93 -46.38 17.91
CA LYS A 259 25.15 -47.07 16.63
C LYS A 259 23.83 -47.26 15.88
N SER A 260 23.86 -47.09 14.57
CA SER A 260 22.70 -47.33 13.70
C SER A 260 22.44 -48.82 13.50
N THR A 261 21.17 -49.17 13.31
CA THR A 261 20.74 -50.50 12.90
C THR A 261 19.55 -50.35 11.97
N SER A 262 19.64 -50.97 10.80
CA SER A 262 18.57 -50.89 9.80
C SER A 262 17.31 -51.60 10.27
N ARG A 263 16.18 -50.90 10.14
CA ARG A 263 14.83 -51.35 10.50
C ARG A 263 13.87 -50.92 9.41
N ILE A 264 12.83 -51.70 9.20
CA ILE A 264 11.72 -51.29 8.34
C ILE A 264 10.80 -50.43 9.20
N PHE A 265 10.59 -49.19 8.79
CA PHE A 265 9.62 -48.27 9.36
C PHE A 265 8.33 -48.37 8.57
N LEU A 266 7.23 -48.62 9.29
CA LEU A 266 5.90 -48.74 8.72
C LEU A 266 4.98 -47.76 9.41
N LEU A 267 4.27 -46.97 8.61
CA LEU A 267 3.19 -46.12 9.08
C LEU A 267 1.88 -46.65 8.52
N THR A 268 0.97 -47.05 9.40
CA THR A 268 -0.43 -47.35 9.05
C THR A 268 -1.33 -46.20 9.48
N ASN A 269 -2.65 -46.36 9.38
CA ASN A 269 -3.60 -45.32 9.80
C ASN A 269 -3.59 -45.11 11.32
N ASN A 270 -3.33 -46.18 12.08
CA ASN A 270 -3.45 -46.17 13.54
C ASN A 270 -2.11 -46.30 14.26
N ASN A 271 -1.15 -47.01 13.67
CA ASN A 271 0.07 -47.44 14.35
C ASN A 271 1.34 -47.12 13.54
N LEU A 272 2.43 -46.90 14.27
CA LEU A 272 3.79 -46.88 13.78
C LEU A 272 4.47 -48.19 14.18
N LEU A 273 4.88 -48.99 13.20
CA LEU A 273 5.51 -50.29 13.42
C LEU A 273 6.98 -50.25 13.02
N LEU A 274 7.83 -50.91 13.81
CA LEU A 274 9.22 -51.18 13.44
C LEU A 274 9.43 -52.66 13.28
N ALA A 275 9.87 -53.08 12.10
CA ALA A 275 10.23 -54.46 11.82
C ALA A 275 11.73 -54.64 11.56
N ASP A 276 12.21 -55.85 11.76
CA ASP A 276 13.56 -56.23 11.37
C ASP A 276 13.66 -56.35 9.84
N GLN A 277 14.69 -55.74 9.24
CA GLN A 277 14.86 -55.72 7.79
C GLN A 277 15.14 -57.12 7.19
N LYS A 278 15.77 -58.02 7.97
CA LYS A 278 16.13 -59.35 7.49
C LYS A 278 15.00 -60.34 7.72
N SER A 279 14.46 -60.40 8.94
CA SER A 279 13.45 -61.41 9.30
C SER A 279 12.01 -60.99 9.02
N GLY A 280 11.74 -59.69 8.86
CA GLY A 280 10.37 -59.17 8.75
C GLY A 280 9.56 -59.32 10.03
N GLN A 281 10.19 -59.57 11.18
CA GLN A 281 9.49 -59.64 12.46
C GLN A 281 9.28 -58.24 13.03
N ILE A 282 8.06 -57.96 13.50
CA ILE A 282 7.71 -56.72 14.19
C ILE A 282 8.39 -56.72 15.57
N LYS A 283 9.15 -55.67 15.85
CA LYS A 283 9.93 -55.48 17.09
C LYS A 283 9.32 -54.47 18.04
N SER A 284 8.54 -53.54 17.52
CA SER A 284 7.78 -52.59 18.32
C SER A 284 6.62 -52.06 17.52
N GLU A 285 5.51 -51.89 18.21
CA GLU A 285 4.28 -51.29 17.73
C GLU A 285 3.96 -50.10 18.63
N VAL A 286 3.69 -48.96 18.01
CA VAL A 286 3.45 -47.69 18.68
C VAL A 286 2.14 -47.13 18.16
N PRO A 287 1.06 -47.13 18.97
CA PRO A 287 -0.16 -46.43 18.60
C PRO A 287 0.10 -44.94 18.36
N LEU A 288 -0.47 -44.35 17.31
CA LEU A 288 -0.27 -42.94 16.98
C LEU A 288 -0.78 -41.99 18.08
N VAL A 289 -1.73 -42.45 18.90
CA VAL A 289 -2.21 -41.73 20.10
C VAL A 289 -1.12 -41.54 21.15
N ASP A 290 -0.08 -42.37 21.14
CA ASP A 290 1.05 -42.28 22.07
C ASP A 290 2.18 -41.40 21.54
N VAL A 291 2.13 -40.97 20.27
CA VAL A 291 3.13 -40.10 19.67
C VAL A 291 2.83 -38.65 20.03
N THR A 292 3.72 -38.00 20.79
CA THR A 292 3.48 -36.67 21.35
C THR A 292 4.15 -35.55 20.54
N LYS A 293 5.35 -35.82 20.05
CA LYS A 293 6.20 -34.82 19.39
C LYS A 293 7.18 -35.50 18.44
N VAL A 294 7.60 -34.79 17.39
CA VAL A 294 8.73 -35.16 16.55
C VAL A 294 9.76 -34.04 16.63
N SER A 295 11.00 -34.37 16.96
CA SER A 295 12.09 -33.39 17.04
C SER A 295 13.15 -33.67 15.99
N MET A 296 13.71 -32.62 15.40
CA MET A 296 14.78 -32.70 14.42
C MET A 296 15.67 -31.46 14.51
N SER A 297 16.86 -31.53 13.94
CA SER A 297 17.78 -30.39 13.82
C SER A 297 17.34 -29.41 12.73
N SER A 298 17.91 -28.21 12.73
CA SER A 298 17.76 -27.25 11.62
C SER A 298 18.69 -27.54 10.42
N GLN A 299 19.66 -28.44 10.59
CA GLN A 299 20.79 -28.66 9.68
C GLN A 299 20.44 -29.56 8.48
N ASN A 300 21.40 -29.80 7.58
CA ASN A 300 21.20 -30.64 6.39
C ASN A 300 21.44 -32.12 6.69
N ASP A 301 20.57 -32.72 7.50
CA ASP A 301 20.64 -34.13 7.89
C ASP A 301 19.26 -34.79 7.94
N GLY A 302 19.28 -36.12 7.89
CA GLY A 302 18.11 -36.98 7.95
C GLY A 302 17.73 -37.49 9.35
N PHE A 303 18.23 -36.89 10.44
CA PHE A 303 17.93 -37.35 11.80
C PHE A 303 16.64 -36.75 12.36
N PHE A 304 15.84 -37.61 12.99
CA PHE A 304 14.64 -37.19 13.71
C PHE A 304 14.34 -38.12 14.88
N ALA A 305 13.78 -37.56 15.95
CA ALA A 305 13.30 -38.28 17.11
C ALA A 305 11.78 -38.31 17.13
N VAL A 306 11.21 -39.45 17.53
CA VAL A 306 9.78 -39.63 17.79
C VAL A 306 9.62 -39.79 19.29
N HIS A 307 8.94 -38.81 19.90
CA HIS A 307 8.68 -38.77 21.33
C HIS A 307 7.38 -39.46 21.67
N LEU A 308 7.42 -40.26 22.73
CA LEU A 308 6.28 -41.04 23.18
C LEU A 308 5.72 -40.48 24.49
N LYS A 309 4.43 -40.74 24.72
CA LYS A 309 3.77 -40.39 25.98
C LYS A 309 4.34 -41.24 27.12
N GLU A 310 4.87 -40.59 28.15
CA GLU A 310 5.37 -41.27 29.33
C GLU A 310 4.27 -42.11 29.99
N GLY A 311 4.60 -43.36 30.33
CA GLY A 311 3.66 -44.31 30.94
C GLY A 311 2.86 -45.18 29.96
N SER A 312 2.98 -44.97 28.64
CA SER A 312 2.38 -45.89 27.67
C SER A 312 3.21 -47.17 27.51
N GLU A 313 2.59 -48.28 27.10
CA GLU A 313 3.27 -49.57 26.90
C GLU A 313 4.35 -49.46 25.81
N ALA A 314 4.06 -48.69 24.75
CA ALA A 314 5.00 -48.36 23.69
C ALA A 314 6.22 -47.58 24.19
N ALA A 315 6.05 -46.75 25.22
CA ALA A 315 7.10 -45.96 25.86
C ALA A 315 7.95 -46.74 26.88
N SER A 316 7.70 -48.04 27.10
CA SER A 316 8.48 -48.89 28.03
C SER A 316 10.00 -48.85 27.78
N LYS A 317 10.43 -48.64 26.54
CA LYS A 317 11.85 -48.49 26.17
C LYS A 317 12.26 -47.03 25.90
N GLY A 318 11.34 -46.09 26.02
CA GLY A 318 11.49 -44.66 25.71
C GLY A 318 11.42 -44.32 24.23
N ASP A 319 11.78 -43.08 23.93
CA ASP A 319 11.75 -42.45 22.62
C ASP A 319 12.59 -43.20 21.57
N PHE A 320 12.31 -42.89 20.31
CA PHE A 320 13.03 -43.41 19.17
C PHE A 320 13.81 -42.32 18.46
N LEU A 321 15.02 -42.66 17.99
CA LEU A 321 15.84 -41.80 17.15
C LEU A 321 16.13 -42.54 15.85
N PHE A 322 15.89 -41.88 14.72
CA PHE A 322 16.04 -42.44 13.39
C PHE A 322 16.89 -41.54 12.52
N SER A 323 17.42 -42.13 11.44
CA SER A 323 18.00 -41.43 10.30
C SER A 323 17.41 -42.02 9.02
N SER A 324 16.92 -41.14 8.13
CA SER A 324 16.33 -41.49 6.83
C SER A 324 16.64 -40.40 5.79
N ASP A 325 16.79 -40.80 4.53
CA ASP A 325 16.93 -39.89 3.39
C ASP A 325 15.61 -39.19 3.04
N HIS A 326 14.47 -39.81 3.37
CA HIS A 326 13.13 -39.28 3.12
C HIS A 326 12.50 -38.62 4.37
N LEU A 327 13.32 -38.09 5.29
CA LEU A 327 12.86 -37.47 6.55
C LEU A 327 11.68 -36.52 6.35
N ILE A 328 11.76 -35.61 5.37
CA ILE A 328 10.73 -34.57 5.14
C ILE A 328 9.39 -35.23 4.82
N GLU A 329 9.39 -36.23 3.95
CA GLU A 329 8.17 -36.97 3.63
C GLU A 329 7.66 -37.74 4.84
N MET A 330 8.54 -38.47 5.52
CA MET A 330 8.19 -39.29 6.68
C MET A 330 7.54 -38.48 7.79
N ALA A 331 8.16 -37.34 8.13
CA ALA A 331 7.65 -36.44 9.16
C ALA A 331 6.32 -35.79 8.75
N THR A 332 6.18 -35.39 7.48
CA THR A 332 4.92 -34.81 6.96
C THR A 332 3.79 -35.83 7.04
N LYS A 333 4.01 -37.07 6.57
CA LYS A 333 3.02 -38.14 6.62
C LYS A 333 2.68 -38.55 8.04
N LEU A 334 3.67 -38.65 8.92
CA LEU A 334 3.43 -38.91 10.34
C LEU A 334 2.56 -37.82 10.98
N TYR A 335 2.85 -36.55 10.70
CA TYR A 335 2.03 -35.42 11.14
C TYR A 335 0.60 -35.51 10.63
N ARG A 336 0.40 -35.77 9.33
CA ARG A 336 -0.93 -35.91 8.69
C ARG A 336 -1.75 -37.05 9.26
N THR A 337 -1.15 -38.23 9.39
CA THR A 337 -1.83 -39.40 9.91
C THR A 337 -2.20 -39.21 11.38
N THR A 338 -1.30 -38.64 12.18
CA THR A 338 -1.57 -38.33 13.59
C THR A 338 -2.69 -37.31 13.73
N LEU A 339 -2.71 -36.27 12.90
CA LEU A 339 -3.78 -35.27 12.87
C LEU A 339 -5.13 -35.88 12.47
N SER A 340 -5.13 -36.78 11.47
CA SER A 340 -6.34 -37.47 11.04
C SER A 340 -6.93 -38.34 12.16
N GLN A 341 -6.07 -39.05 12.89
CA GLN A 341 -6.45 -40.02 13.92
C GLN A 341 -6.82 -39.36 15.26
N THR A 342 -5.98 -38.44 15.75
CA THR A 342 -6.14 -37.82 17.08
C THR A 342 -6.95 -36.53 17.05
N LYS A 343 -7.18 -35.96 15.86
CA LYS A 343 -7.71 -34.59 15.66
C LYS A 343 -6.87 -33.49 16.33
N GLN A 344 -5.64 -33.80 16.74
CA GLN A 344 -4.69 -32.87 17.35
C GLN A 344 -3.45 -32.73 16.46
N LYS A 345 -2.91 -31.52 16.40
CA LYS A 345 -1.68 -31.26 15.65
C LYS A 345 -0.49 -31.85 16.40
N LEU A 346 0.26 -32.73 15.73
CA LEU A 346 1.52 -33.25 16.26
C LEU A 346 2.55 -32.12 16.33
N ASN A 347 3.20 -31.97 17.48
CA ASN A 347 4.22 -30.94 17.64
C ASN A 347 5.49 -31.31 16.87
N ILE A 348 5.94 -30.45 15.96
CA ILE A 348 7.20 -30.60 15.22
C ILE A 348 8.19 -29.58 15.77
N GLU A 349 9.17 -30.05 16.52
CA GLU A 349 10.24 -29.22 17.09
C GLU A 349 11.48 -29.27 16.20
N ILE A 350 11.96 -28.09 15.79
CA ILE A 350 13.19 -27.95 15.00
C ILE A 350 14.19 -27.18 15.85
N SER A 351 15.16 -27.90 16.41
CA SER A 351 16.20 -27.36 17.29
C SER A 351 17.47 -28.20 17.17
N ASP A 352 18.62 -27.55 17.16
CA ASP A 352 19.92 -28.22 17.13
C ASP A 352 20.27 -28.89 18.46
N GLU A 353 19.46 -28.67 19.50
CA GLU A 353 19.54 -29.35 20.79
C GLU A 353 18.14 -29.70 21.28
N PHE A 354 17.90 -30.99 21.57
CA PHE A 354 16.64 -31.45 22.17
C PHE A 354 16.85 -32.66 23.09
N LEU A 355 15.91 -32.88 24.00
CA LEU A 355 15.94 -33.98 24.97
C LEU A 355 15.11 -35.17 24.49
N VAL A 356 15.65 -36.37 24.60
CA VAL A 356 14.96 -37.65 24.39
C VAL A 356 14.95 -38.46 25.68
N GLN A 357 13.84 -39.17 25.94
CA GLN A 357 13.69 -40.03 27.10
C GLN A 357 14.05 -41.47 26.73
N PHE A 358 15.10 -42.05 27.33
CA PHE A 358 15.46 -43.46 27.17
C PHE A 358 15.27 -44.23 28.48
N ARG A 359 14.14 -44.93 28.61
CA ARG A 359 13.72 -45.56 29.87
C ARG A 359 13.63 -44.54 30.99
N GLN A 360 14.60 -44.50 31.91
CA GLN A 360 14.68 -43.54 33.01
C GLN A 360 15.66 -42.39 32.72
N ASP A 361 16.53 -42.53 31.71
CA ASP A 361 17.55 -41.53 31.39
C ASP A 361 17.03 -40.45 30.44
N LYS A 362 17.18 -39.19 30.83
CA LYS A 362 17.05 -38.04 29.92
C LYS A 362 18.39 -37.82 29.22
N VAL A 363 18.39 -37.92 27.89
CA VAL A 363 19.57 -37.78 27.05
C VAL A 363 19.39 -36.56 26.14
N CYS A 364 20.35 -35.65 26.15
CA CYS A 364 20.42 -34.55 25.22
C CYS A 364 21.00 -35.03 23.88
N VAL A 365 20.33 -34.69 22.78
CA VAL A 365 20.83 -34.87 21.43
C VAL A 365 21.28 -33.50 20.93
N LYS A 366 22.58 -33.37 20.66
CA LYS A 366 23.20 -32.13 20.20
C LYS A 366 23.76 -32.30 18.79
N PHE A 367 23.41 -31.37 17.90
CA PHE A 367 23.89 -31.33 16.52
C PHE A 367 25.05 -30.37 16.41
N ILE A 368 26.18 -30.86 15.89
CA ILE A 368 27.40 -30.08 15.69
C ILE A 368 27.81 -30.14 14.22
N GLN A 369 28.25 -29.00 13.69
CA GLN A 369 28.93 -28.99 12.39
C GLN A 369 30.29 -29.68 12.54
N GLY A 370 30.45 -30.80 11.84
CA GLY A 370 31.66 -31.59 11.88
C GLY A 370 32.55 -31.30 10.67
N ASN A 371 33.80 -30.89 10.91
CA ASN A 371 34.86 -30.95 9.89
C ASN A 371 35.26 -32.41 9.64
N GLN A 372 34.43 -33.20 8.96
CA GLN A 372 34.74 -34.61 8.71
C GLN A 372 35.70 -34.76 7.52
N LYS A 373 36.88 -35.33 7.78
CA LYS A 373 37.85 -35.76 6.76
C LYS A 373 37.41 -37.00 5.98
N ASN A 374 36.37 -37.72 6.42
CA ASN A 374 35.94 -39.00 5.84
C ASN A 374 34.40 -39.13 5.81
N GLY A 375 33.77 -38.64 4.73
CA GLY A 375 32.41 -39.04 4.34
C GLY A 375 31.33 -37.95 4.44
N SER A 376 30.47 -37.90 3.42
CA SER A 376 29.33 -36.98 3.26
C SER A 376 28.12 -37.31 4.16
N VAL A 377 28.25 -38.19 5.15
CA VAL A 377 27.11 -38.76 5.88
C VAL A 377 27.16 -38.38 7.36
N PRO A 378 26.05 -37.86 7.94
CA PRO A 378 26.01 -37.48 9.34
C PRO A 378 26.18 -38.70 10.26
N THR A 379 26.98 -38.57 11.32
CA THR A 379 27.30 -39.67 12.25
C THR A 379 26.88 -39.35 13.68
N CYS A 380 26.21 -40.29 14.34
CA CYS A 380 25.80 -40.18 15.74
C CYS A 380 26.77 -40.96 16.65
N LYS A 381 27.22 -40.34 17.74
CA LYS A 381 28.08 -40.97 18.77
C LYS A 381 27.59 -40.61 20.16
N ARG A 382 27.52 -41.61 21.05
CA ARG A 382 27.26 -41.38 22.47
C ARG A 382 28.54 -40.95 23.17
N LYS A 383 28.56 -39.74 23.72
CA LYS A 383 29.71 -39.19 24.45
C LYS A 383 29.72 -39.62 25.91
N ASN A 384 28.55 -39.57 26.54
CA ASN A 384 28.35 -40.00 27.92
C ASN A 384 26.90 -40.47 28.12
N ASN A 385 26.52 -40.79 29.36
CA ASN A 385 25.18 -41.31 29.65
C ASN A 385 24.06 -40.31 29.34
N ARG A 386 24.34 -39.01 29.28
CA ARG A 386 23.34 -37.93 29.07
C ARG A 386 23.49 -37.18 27.75
N LEU A 387 24.43 -37.54 26.88
CA LEU A 387 24.72 -36.81 25.65
C LEU A 387 24.97 -37.74 24.44
N LEU A 388 24.18 -37.51 23.40
CA LEU A 388 24.39 -37.98 22.03
C LEU A 388 24.79 -36.78 21.17
N GLU A 389 25.92 -36.89 20.48
CA GLU A 389 26.35 -35.88 19.50
C GLU A 389 26.14 -36.43 18.09
N VAL A 390 25.49 -35.61 17.25
CA VAL A 390 25.34 -35.86 15.82
C VAL A 390 26.22 -34.87 15.08
N ALA A 391 27.24 -35.38 14.40
CA ALA A 391 28.11 -34.57 13.55
C ALA A 391 27.51 -34.52 12.14
N VAL A 392 27.10 -33.34 11.71
CA VAL A 392 26.55 -33.06 10.37
C VAL A 392 27.65 -32.45 9.49
N PRO A 393 27.82 -32.93 8.24
CA PRO A 393 28.84 -32.43 7.32
C PRO A 393 28.60 -31.00 6.81
#